data_AF-A0A2D7UEB4-F1
#
_entry.id   AF-A0A2D7UEB4-F1
#
_cell.length_a   1.000
_cell.length_b   1.000
_cell.length_c   1.000
_cell.angle_alpha   90.00
_cell.angle_beta   90.00
_cell.angle_gamma   90.00
#
_symmetry.space_group_name_H-M   'P 1'
#
loop_
_entity.id
_entity.type
_entity.pdbx_description
1 polymer ?
#
loop_
_entity_poly.entity_id
_entity_poly.type
_entity_poly.pdbx_seq_one_letter_code
_entity_poly.pdbx_strand_id
1 'polypeptide(L)'
;MKKIFLILISLIFINTANAEDLSKENTDKAWDCVGIYMANYFLPSGESFEYGMKEKSMASVKVWKEYALEVGIKEEVWDAGVNKSVDKYYGSKYDEKLTEGCHTFLEKTIPNGEERVKKVAQTLY
;
A
#
# COMPACT_ATOMS: atom_id res chain seq x y z
N MET A 1 -37.97 -8.22 -12.13
CA MET A 1 -36.92 -8.95 -11.40
C MET A 1 -35.63 -8.14 -11.43
N LYS A 2 -35.34 -7.40 -10.36
CA LYS A 2 -34.04 -6.78 -10.07
C LYS A 2 -34.06 -6.51 -8.56
N LYS A 3 -33.47 -7.40 -7.77
CA LYS A 3 -33.24 -7.14 -6.34
C LYS A 3 -31.82 -6.59 -6.24
N ILE A 4 -31.72 -5.27 -6.10
CA ILE A 4 -30.45 -4.59 -5.80
C ILE A 4 -30.13 -4.94 -4.34
N PHE A 5 -29.16 -5.83 -4.13
CA PHE A 5 -28.59 -6.03 -2.81
C PHE A 5 -27.63 -4.88 -2.52
N LEU A 6 -28.13 -3.88 -1.81
CA LEU A 6 -27.32 -2.91 -1.07
C LEU A 6 -26.71 -3.64 0.12
N ILE A 7 -25.52 -4.22 -0.06
CA ILE A 7 -24.74 -4.71 1.07
C ILE A 7 -23.91 -3.53 1.58
N LEU A 8 -24.49 -2.79 2.52
CA LEU A 8 -23.78 -1.81 3.33
C LEU A 8 -22.87 -2.60 4.29
N ILE A 9 -21.64 -2.93 3.87
CA ILE A 9 -20.64 -3.53 4.76
C ILE A 9 -20.10 -2.42 5.67
N SER A 10 -20.88 -2.10 6.70
CA SER A 10 -20.41 -1.39 7.88
C SER A 10 -19.65 -2.40 8.77
N LEU A 11 -18.37 -2.61 8.46
CA LEU A 11 -17.43 -3.24 9.39
C LEU A 11 -16.44 -2.18 9.86
N ILE A 12 -16.95 -1.21 10.61
CA ILE A 12 -16.11 -0.33 11.41
C ILE A 12 -15.74 -1.11 12.69
N PHE A 13 -14.76 -1.99 12.59
CA PHE A 13 -14.06 -2.48 13.78
C PHE A 13 -13.08 -1.38 14.23
N ILE A 14 -13.57 -0.40 15.00
CA ILE A 14 -12.67 0.51 15.71
C ILE A 14 -12.11 -0.25 16.92
N ASN A 15 -11.09 -1.06 16.69
CA ASN A 15 -10.15 -1.36 17.76
C ASN A 15 -9.25 -0.13 17.89
N THR A 16 -9.63 0.86 18.70
CA THR A 16 -8.69 1.90 19.17
C THR A 16 -7.77 1.28 20.22
N ALA A 17 -7.08 0.19 19.87
CA ALA A 17 -5.95 -0.31 20.62
C ALA A 17 -4.74 0.43 20.06
N ASN A 18 -4.49 1.63 20.59
CA ASN A 18 -3.30 2.46 20.36
C ASN A 18 -2.73 2.33 18.94
N ALA A 19 -3.32 3.05 17.97
CA ALA A 19 -2.58 3.36 16.77
C ALA A 19 -1.33 4.12 17.23
N GLU A 20 -0.22 3.39 17.39
CA GLU A 20 1.08 3.98 17.61
C GLU A 20 1.31 4.90 16.40
N ASP A 21 1.39 6.21 16.67
CA ASP A 21 1.66 7.20 15.63
C ASP A 21 2.87 6.70 14.84
N LEU A 22 2.70 6.61 13.51
CA LEU A 22 3.79 6.20 12.65
C LEU A 22 4.97 7.14 12.90
N SER A 23 6.09 6.62 13.40
CA SER A 23 7.26 7.46 13.66
C SER A 23 7.67 8.19 12.37
N LYS A 24 8.36 9.33 12.48
CA LYS A 24 8.84 10.04 11.29
C LYS A 24 9.68 9.13 10.37
N GLU A 25 10.55 8.31 10.96
CA GLU A 25 11.36 7.34 10.20
C GLU A 25 10.50 6.31 9.48
N ASN A 26 9.50 5.74 10.16
CA ASN A 26 8.58 4.77 9.54
C ASN A 26 7.70 5.43 8.47
N THR A 27 7.32 6.69 8.66
CA THR A 27 6.57 7.48 7.67
C THR A 27 7.40 7.73 6.42
N ASP A 28 8.64 8.20 6.59
CA ASP A 28 9.56 8.44 5.48
C ASP A 28 9.82 7.13 4.70
N LYS A 29 10.01 6.02 5.41
CA LYS A 29 10.19 4.69 4.81
C LYS A 29 8.93 4.17 4.12
N ALA A 30 7.74 4.44 4.67
CA ALA A 30 6.48 4.05 4.06
C ALA A 30 6.24 4.80 2.75
N TRP A 31 6.54 6.12 2.70
CA TRP A 31 6.53 6.88 1.44
C TRP A 31 7.52 6.30 0.42
N ASP A 32 8.74 5.95 0.85
CA ASP A 32 9.73 5.33 -0.02
C ASP A 32 9.20 4.03 -0.64
N CYS A 33 8.64 3.14 0.19
CA CYS A 33 8.04 1.88 -0.26
C CYS A 33 6.83 2.06 -1.17
N VAL A 34 5.96 3.04 -0.91
CA VAL A 34 4.83 3.33 -1.80
C VAL A 34 5.32 3.82 -3.16
N GLY A 35 6.36 4.66 -3.21
CA GLY A 35 6.96 5.07 -4.48
C GLY A 35 7.55 3.88 -5.27
N ILE A 36 8.25 2.97 -4.60
CA ILE A 36 8.76 1.72 -5.21
C ILE A 36 7.61 0.88 -5.76
N TYR A 37 6.57 0.63 -4.97
CA TYR A 37 5.40 -0.12 -5.42
C TYR A 37 4.74 0.53 -6.63
N MET A 38 4.57 1.86 -6.63
CA MET A 38 4.00 2.59 -7.76
C MET A 38 4.90 2.55 -9.00
N ALA A 39 6.22 2.57 -8.85
CA ALA A 39 7.15 2.40 -9.97
C ALA A 39 7.02 1.01 -10.63
N ASN A 40 6.76 -0.05 -9.85
CA ASN A 40 6.52 -1.40 -10.37
C ASN A 40 5.28 -1.52 -11.28
N TYR A 41 4.42 -0.49 -11.34
CA TYR A 41 3.30 -0.47 -12.30
C TYR A 41 3.71 -0.05 -13.69
N PHE A 42 4.73 0.80 -13.77
CA PHE A 42 5.17 1.49 -14.99
C PHE A 42 6.51 0.93 -15.46
N LEU A 43 6.71 -0.38 -15.29
CA LEU A 43 7.95 -1.02 -15.69
C LEU A 43 8.23 -0.82 -17.18
N PRO A 44 9.50 -0.59 -17.57
CA PRO A 44 9.89 -0.48 -18.97
C PRO A 44 9.49 -1.72 -19.77
N SER A 45 9.19 -1.53 -21.06
CA SER A 45 8.90 -2.64 -21.97
C SER A 45 10.07 -3.64 -22.02
N GLY A 46 9.77 -4.93 -21.89
CA GLY A 46 10.76 -6.00 -21.90
C GLY A 46 11.15 -6.53 -20.52
N GLU A 47 10.67 -5.95 -19.43
CA GLU A 47 10.82 -6.53 -18.09
C GLU A 47 9.78 -7.62 -17.84
N SER A 48 10.24 -8.81 -17.44
CA SER A 48 9.37 -9.89 -16.97
C SER A 48 8.98 -9.58 -15.52
N PHE A 49 7.74 -9.15 -15.32
CA PHE A 49 7.18 -8.92 -14.00
C PHE A 49 5.97 -9.80 -13.80
N GLU A 50 6.00 -10.62 -12.76
CA GLU A 50 4.91 -11.53 -12.46
C GLU A 50 3.65 -10.73 -12.12
N TYR A 51 2.53 -11.08 -12.76
CA TYR A 51 1.27 -10.37 -12.59
C TYR A 51 0.83 -10.32 -11.11
N GLY A 52 1.05 -11.40 -10.35
CA GLY A 52 0.76 -11.43 -8.91
C GLY A 52 1.58 -10.43 -8.08
N MET A 53 2.81 -10.11 -8.50
CA MET A 53 3.65 -9.09 -7.83
C MET A 53 3.15 -7.67 -8.08
N LYS A 54 2.58 -7.42 -9.25
CA LYS A 54 1.90 -6.16 -9.56
C LYS A 54 0.67 -5.96 -8.68
N GLU A 55 -0.15 -6.99 -8.54
CA GLU A 55 -1.33 -6.95 -7.70
C GLU A 55 -1.00 -6.81 -6.21
N LYS A 56 0.04 -7.50 -5.74
CA LYS A 56 0.53 -7.35 -4.37
C LYS A 56 1.05 -5.94 -4.12
N SER A 57 1.79 -5.35 -5.06
CA SER A 57 2.21 -3.94 -5.01
C SER A 57 1.00 -3.01 -4.97
N MET A 58 -0.01 -3.27 -5.80
CA MET A 58 -1.27 -2.52 -5.83
C MET A 58 -2.01 -2.49 -4.51
N ALA A 59 -2.20 -3.69 -3.96
CA ALA A 59 -2.83 -3.84 -2.67
C ALA A 59 -2.02 -3.15 -1.57
N SER A 60 -0.69 -3.27 -1.61
CA SER A 60 0.20 -2.66 -0.62
C SER A 60 0.14 -1.13 -0.61
N VAL A 61 0.04 -0.48 -1.77
CA VAL A 61 -0.15 0.99 -1.87
C VAL A 61 -1.43 1.40 -1.16
N LYS A 62 -2.54 0.70 -1.42
CA LYS A 62 -3.84 1.01 -0.82
C LYS A 62 -3.84 0.78 0.69
N VAL A 63 -3.26 -0.34 1.16
CA VAL A 63 -3.16 -0.65 2.60
C VAL A 63 -2.33 0.40 3.35
N TRP A 64 -1.22 0.88 2.77
CA TRP A 64 -0.44 1.95 3.38
C TRP A 64 -1.21 3.27 3.48
N LYS A 65 -1.93 3.66 2.41
CA LYS A 65 -2.75 4.87 2.42
C LYS A 65 -3.85 4.78 3.48
N GLU A 66 -4.58 3.67 3.52
CA GLU A 66 -5.63 3.45 4.52
C GLU A 66 -5.06 3.53 5.94
N TYR A 67 -3.95 2.83 6.21
CA TYR A 67 -3.32 2.84 7.53
C TYR A 67 -2.78 4.22 7.91
N ALA A 68 -2.18 4.97 6.99
CA ALA A 68 -1.71 6.33 7.25
C ALA A 68 -2.86 7.25 7.71
N LEU A 69 -4.02 7.15 7.04
CA LEU A 69 -5.21 7.90 7.44
C LEU A 69 -5.79 7.40 8.78
N GLU A 70 -5.80 6.08 9.01
CA GLU A 70 -6.24 5.47 10.28
C GLU A 70 -5.44 5.99 11.48
N VAL A 71 -4.12 6.18 11.32
CA VAL A 71 -3.23 6.72 12.37
C VAL A 71 -3.15 8.25 12.36
N GLY A 72 -4.03 8.94 11.61
CA GLY A 72 -4.20 10.39 11.69
C GLY A 72 -3.25 11.23 10.82
N ILE A 73 -2.45 10.63 9.93
CA ILE A 73 -1.70 11.39 8.93
C ILE A 73 -2.69 12.03 7.97
N LYS A 74 -2.63 13.35 7.81
CA LYS A 74 -3.49 14.06 6.86
C LYS A 74 -3.21 13.60 5.43
N GLU A 75 -4.28 13.48 4.66
CA GLU A 75 -4.24 13.01 3.28
C GLU A 75 -3.24 13.80 2.42
N GLU A 76 -3.31 15.13 2.50
CA GLU A 76 -2.43 16.08 1.80
C GLU A 76 -0.94 15.90 2.13
N VAL A 77 -0.62 15.57 3.39
CA VAL A 77 0.76 15.34 3.85
C VAL A 77 1.26 14.00 3.32
N TRP A 78 0.41 12.97 3.40
CA TRP A 78 0.72 11.66 2.87
C TRP A 78 1.00 11.70 1.37
N ASP A 79 0.11 12.33 0.60
CA ASP A 79 0.23 12.41 -0.86
C ASP A 79 1.44 13.23 -1.30
N ALA A 80 1.75 14.32 -0.60
CA ALA A 80 2.96 15.09 -0.86
C ALA A 80 4.24 14.27 -0.64
N GLY A 81 4.28 13.40 0.38
CA GLY A 81 5.40 12.50 0.63
C GLY A 81 5.51 11.39 -0.42
N VAL A 82 4.39 10.75 -0.75
CA VAL A 82 4.33 9.72 -1.80
C VAL A 82 4.78 10.28 -3.15
N ASN A 83 4.29 11.44 -3.57
CA ASN A 83 4.64 12.02 -4.87
C ASN A 83 6.15 12.24 -5.02
N LYS A 84 6.83 12.73 -3.97
CA LYS A 84 8.30 12.88 -3.98
C LYS A 84 9.02 11.55 -4.16
N SER A 85 8.48 10.48 -3.56
CA SER A 85 9.03 9.13 -3.69
C SER A 85 8.76 8.53 -5.07
N VAL A 86 7.56 8.73 -5.63
CA VAL A 86 7.24 8.31 -6.99
C VAL A 86 8.19 8.97 -8.00
N ASP A 87 8.43 10.27 -7.90
CA ASP A 87 9.36 10.99 -8.77
C ASP A 87 10.79 10.41 -8.72
N LYS A 88 11.22 9.92 -7.55
CA LYS A 88 12.52 9.29 -7.34
C LYS A 88 12.64 7.93 -8.05
N TYR A 89 11.57 7.13 -8.06
CA TYR A 89 11.63 5.74 -8.54
C TYR A 89 11.03 5.54 -9.93
N TYR A 90 10.25 6.49 -10.45
CA TYR A 90 9.61 6.37 -11.75
C TYR A 90 10.63 6.07 -12.87
N GLY A 91 10.33 5.07 -13.70
CA GLY A 91 11.21 4.62 -14.79
C GLY A 91 12.41 3.76 -14.34
N SER A 92 12.54 3.46 -13.04
CA SER A 92 13.53 2.50 -12.54
C SER A 92 13.21 1.08 -13.00
N LYS A 93 14.24 0.25 -13.07
CA LYS A 93 14.09 -1.19 -13.26
C LYS A 93 13.49 -1.84 -12.02
N TYR A 94 12.81 -2.96 -12.20
CA TYR A 94 12.33 -3.75 -11.09
C TYR A 94 13.49 -4.25 -10.20
N ASP A 95 13.33 -4.08 -8.89
CA ASP A 95 14.21 -4.67 -7.86
C ASP A 95 13.36 -5.51 -6.89
N GLU A 96 13.48 -6.82 -7.03
CA GLU A 96 12.75 -7.79 -6.21
C GLU A 96 13.12 -7.70 -4.73
N LYS A 97 14.41 -7.56 -4.42
CA LYS A 97 14.90 -7.51 -3.04
C LYS A 97 14.37 -6.26 -2.34
N LEU A 98 14.36 -5.13 -3.05
CA LEU A 98 13.82 -3.88 -2.55
C LEU A 98 12.31 -3.99 -2.31
N THR A 99 11.58 -4.57 -3.27
CA THR A 99 10.12 -4.77 -3.20
C THR A 99 9.73 -5.71 -2.05
N GLU A 100 10.42 -6.84 -1.89
CA GLU A 100 10.19 -7.77 -0.76
C GLU A 100 10.59 -7.18 0.59
N GLY A 101 11.61 -6.33 0.63
CA GLY A 101 11.95 -5.53 1.81
C GLY A 101 10.81 -4.61 2.22
N CYS A 102 10.11 -4.02 1.26
CA CYS A 102 8.93 -3.20 1.50
C CYS A 102 7.72 -4.02 1.95
N HIS A 103 7.53 -5.23 1.42
CA HIS A 103 6.46 -6.12 1.89
C HIS A 103 6.69 -6.53 3.34
N THR A 104 7.92 -6.97 3.67
CA THR A 104 8.31 -7.31 5.04
C THR A 104 8.11 -6.13 6.00
N PHE A 105 8.42 -4.91 5.55
CA PHE A 105 8.21 -3.71 6.37
C PHE A 105 6.72 -3.45 6.61
N LEU A 106 5.89 -3.51 5.57
CA LEU A 106 4.43 -3.35 5.67
C LEU A 106 3.84 -4.34 6.67
N GLU A 107 4.17 -5.63 6.52
CA GLU A 107 3.62 -6.72 7.34
C GLU A 107 3.99 -6.58 8.83
N LYS A 108 5.17 -6.02 9.12
CA LYS A 108 5.64 -5.77 10.49
C LYS A 108 5.06 -4.50 11.10
N THR A 109 4.84 -3.46 10.30
CA THR A 109 4.41 -2.15 10.79
C THR A 109 2.90 -2.05 10.91
N ILE A 110 2.16 -2.61 9.95
CA ILE A 110 0.71 -2.49 9.92
C ILE A 110 0.09 -3.68 10.66
N PRO A 111 -0.80 -3.45 11.65
CA PRO A 111 -1.52 -4.54 12.30
C PRO A 111 -2.28 -5.40 11.28
N ASN A 112 -1.97 -6.70 11.26
CA ASN A 112 -2.47 -7.67 10.27
C ASN A 112 -2.15 -7.29 8.82
N GLY A 113 -0.98 -6.68 8.57
CA GLY A 113 -0.60 -6.13 7.27
C GLY A 113 -0.70 -7.13 6.12
N GLU A 114 -0.19 -8.36 6.30
CA GLU A 114 -0.27 -9.43 5.28
C GLU A 114 -1.73 -9.74 4.91
N GLU A 115 -2.60 -9.90 5.92
CA GLU A 115 -4.00 -10.21 5.72
C GLU A 115 -4.74 -9.04 5.04
N ARG A 116 -4.44 -7.80 5.42
CA ARG A 116 -5.00 -6.60 4.78
C ARG A 116 -4.62 -6.55 3.29
N VAL A 117 -3.34 -6.79 2.96
CA VAL A 117 -2.87 -6.83 1.57
C VAL A 117 -3.58 -7.93 0.80
N LYS A 118 -3.67 -9.14 1.35
CA LYS A 118 -4.38 -10.26 0.70
C LYS A 118 -5.84 -9.93 0.43
N LYS A 119 -6.55 -9.32 1.39
CA LYS A 119 -7.96 -8.91 1.23
C LYS A 119 -8.11 -7.87 0.12
N VAL A 120 -7.22 -6.87 0.07
CA VAL A 120 -7.28 -5.86 -0.99
C VAL A 120 -6.94 -6.47 -2.35
N ALA A 121 -5.93 -7.34 -2.46
CA ALA A 121 -5.55 -7.99 -3.71
C ALA A 121 -6.70 -8.84 -4.28
N GLN A 122 -7.48 -9.51 -3.43
CA GLN A 122 -8.67 -10.26 -3.84
C GLN A 122 -9.77 -9.39 -4.48
N THR A 123 -9.75 -8.07 -4.26
CA THR A 123 -10.73 -7.14 -4.88
C THR A 123 -10.33 -6.67 -6.28
N LEU A 124 -9.14 -7.05 -6.75
CA LEU A 124 -8.65 -6.72 -8.09
C LEU A 124 -9.12 -7.73 -9.17
N TYR A 125 -9.84 -8.79 -8.74
CA TYR A 125 -10.45 -9.85 -9.54
C TYR A 125 -11.98 -9.76 -9.50
#